data_AF-A0A522R116-F1
#
_entry.id   AF-A0A522R116-F1
#
_cell.length_a   1.000
_cell.length_b   1.000
_cell.length_c   1.000
_cell.angle_alpha   90.00
_cell.angle_beta   90.00
_cell.angle_gamma   90.00
#
_symmetry.space_group_name_H-M   'P 1'
#
loop_
_entity.id
_entity.type
_entity.pdbx_description
1 polymer ?
#
loop_
_entity_poly.entity_id
_entity_poly.type
_entity_poly.pdbx_seq_one_letter_code
_entity_poly.pdbx_strand_id
1 'polypeptide(L)' 'MPTFDRSHSPDRKRAHESARLAKRLRHAVGRTIADYNLIADGDRVMVCLSGGKDSWTLLDL' A
#
# COMPACT_ATOMS: atom_id res chain seq x y z
N MET A 1 -14.79 36.11 6.64
CA MET A 1 -14.86 34.70 7.10
C MET A 1 -15.81 33.94 6.18
N PRO A 2 -15.36 32.99 5.35
CA PRO A 2 -16.26 32.09 4.65
C PRO A 2 -16.40 30.76 5.40
N THR A 3 -17.63 30.29 5.43
CA THR A 3 -18.19 29.14 6.12
C THR A 3 -17.82 27.81 5.48
N PHE A 4 -17.34 26.90 6.32
CA PHE A 4 -17.40 25.42 6.27
C PHE A 4 -18.26 24.82 5.14
N ASP A 5 -17.64 24.45 4.02
CA ASP A 5 -18.25 23.53 3.04
C ASP A 5 -17.83 22.09 3.37
N ARG A 6 -18.78 21.34 3.95
CA ARG A 6 -18.69 19.90 4.19
C ARG A 6 -18.83 19.15 2.86
N SER A 7 -17.74 19.04 2.11
CA SER A 7 -17.68 18.11 0.98
C SER A 7 -17.78 16.67 1.49
N HIS A 8 -18.99 16.10 1.42
CA HIS A 8 -19.23 14.67 1.44
C HIS A 8 -18.69 14.09 0.13
N SER A 9 -17.38 13.95 0.05
CA SER A 9 -16.69 13.70 -1.22
C SER A 9 -16.47 12.21 -1.47
N PRO A 10 -16.75 11.69 -2.70
CA PRO A 10 -16.54 10.30 -3.12
C PRO A 10 -15.09 9.80 -2.91
N ASP A 11 -14.16 10.72 -2.68
CA ASP A 11 -12.77 10.49 -2.29
C ASP A 11 -12.62 9.63 -1.03
N ARG A 12 -13.49 9.78 -0.02
CA ARG A 12 -13.44 8.92 1.18
C ARG A 12 -13.74 7.46 0.86
N LYS A 13 -14.70 7.20 -0.04
CA LYS A 13 -15.03 5.83 -0.46
C LYS A 13 -13.90 5.22 -1.27
N ARG A 14 -13.30 5.99 -2.18
CA ARG A 14 -12.12 5.56 -2.96
C ARG A 14 -10.90 5.28 -2.07
N ALA A 15 -10.62 6.16 -1.11
CA ALA A 15 -9.55 5.98 -0.14
C ALA A 15 -9.78 4.77 0.78
N HIS A 16 -11.03 4.49 1.14
CA HIS A 16 -11.37 3.32 1.94
C HIS A 16 -11.19 2.01 1.14
N GLU A 17 -11.61 1.97 -0.12
CA GLU A 17 -11.39 0.83 -1.01
C GLU A 17 -9.90 0.62 -1.31
N SER A 18 -9.13 1.68 -1.54
CA SER A 18 -7.67 1.57 -1.75
C SER A 18 -6.96 1.09 -0.49
N ALA A 19 -7.32 1.58 0.70
CA ALA A 19 -6.79 1.10 1.97
C ALA A 19 -7.14 -0.37 2.22
N ARG A 20 -8.35 -0.79 1.87
CA ARG A 20 -8.78 -2.19 1.95
C ARG A 20 -7.99 -3.09 1.01
N LEU A 21 -7.73 -2.63 -0.21
CA LEU A 21 -6.91 -3.32 -1.20
C LEU A 21 -5.46 -3.43 -0.71
N ALA A 22 -4.85 -2.32 -0.26
CA ALA A 22 -3.49 -2.29 0.28
C ALA A 22 -3.35 -3.25 1.47
N LYS A 23 -4.31 -3.26 2.40
CA LYS A 23 -4.32 -4.20 3.53
C LYS A 23 -4.33 -5.66 3.07
N ARG A 24 -5.13 -6.01 2.06
CA ARG A 24 -5.18 -7.38 1.51
C ARG A 24 -3.86 -7.76 0.85
N LEU A 25 -3.26 -6.85 0.07
CA LEU A 25 -1.94 -7.06 -0.54
C LEU A 25 -0.86 -7.24 0.51
N ARG A 26 -0.79 -6.40 1.55
CA ARG A 26 0.19 -6.56 2.65
C ARG A 26 0.07 -7.91 3.33
N HIS A 27 -1.15 -8.34 3.63
CA HIS A 27 -1.37 -9.65 4.25
C HIS A 27 -1.00 -10.81 3.33
N ALA A 28 -1.33 -10.73 2.04
CA ALA A 28 -0.98 -11.76 1.07
C ALA A 28 0.55 -11.85 0.89
N VAL A 29 1.20 -10.71 0.66
CA VAL A 29 2.66 -10.61 0.48
C VAL A 29 3.39 -11.04 1.75
N GLY A 30 2.99 -10.56 2.92
CA GLY A 30 3.58 -10.97 4.20
C GLY A 30 3.43 -12.47 4.48
N ARG A 31 2.29 -13.06 4.11
CA ARG A 31 2.09 -14.52 4.21
C ARG A 31 3.03 -15.27 3.27
N THR A 32 3.16 -14.83 2.02
CA THR A 32 4.12 -15.43 1.07
C THR A 32 5.56 -15.28 1.54
N ILE A 33 5.94 -14.13 2.09
CA ILE A 33 7.29 -13.92 2.65
C ILE A 33 7.56 -14.93 3.77
N ALA A 34 6.59 -15.15 4.68
CA ALA A 34 6.71 -16.10 5.77
C ALA A 34 6.70 -17.57 5.29
N ASP A 35 5.79 -17.92 4.38
CA ASP A 35 5.61 -19.28 3.87
C ASP A 35 6.82 -19.76 3.04
N TYR A 36 7.46 -18.85 2.31
CA TYR A 36 8.62 -19.15 1.45
C TYR A 36 9.96 -18.68 2.04
N ASN A 37 9.95 -18.15 3.26
CA ASN A 37 11.13 -17.63 3.96
C ASN A 37 11.97 -16.67 3.08
N LEU A 38 11.29 -15.77 2.37
CA LEU A 38 11.92 -14.91 1.35
C LEU A 38 12.76 -13.77 1.96
N ILE A 39 12.41 -13.34 3.17
CA ILE A 39 13.05 -12.23 3.88
C ILE A 39 13.14 -12.64 5.35
N ALA A 40 14.35 -12.59 5.91
CA ALA A 40 14.59 -12.87 7.33
C ALA A 40 14.85 -11.57 8.11
N ASP A 41 14.75 -11.65 9.44
CA ASP A 41 15.06 -10.51 10.30
C ASP A 41 16.56 -10.17 10.21
N GLY A 42 16.87 -8.94 9.82
CA GLY A 42 18.24 -8.49 9.52
C GLY A 42 18.67 -8.56 8.05
N ASP A 43 17.81 -9.03 7.14
CA ASP A 43 18.09 -8.97 5.70
C ASP A 43 17.98 -7.54 5.15
N ARG A 44 18.92 -7.18 4.27
CA ARG A 44 18.87 -5.92 3.51
C ARG A 44 18.35 -6.20 2.11
N VAL A 45 17.08 -5.85 1.88
CA VAL A 45 16.40 -6.06 0.60
C VAL A 45 16.64 -4.87 -0.32
N MET A 46 17.21 -5.11 -1.51
CA MET A 46 17.32 -4.12 -2.57
C MET A 46 16.05 -4.11 -3.43
N VAL A 47 15.45 -2.94 -3.61
CA VAL A 47 14.24 -2.77 -4.44
C VAL A 47 14.60 -2.02 -5.71
N CYS A 48 14.40 -2.65 -6.87
CA CYS A 48 14.59 -2.02 -8.18
C CYS A 48 13.33 -1.23 -8.58
N LEU A 49 13.41 0.09 -8.52
CA LEU A 49 12.35 0.98 -8.96
C LEU A 49 12.54 1.32 -10.44
N SER A 50 11.64 0.86 -11.29
CA SER A 50 11.68 1.12 -12.75
C SER A 50 11.07 2.46 -13.15
N GLY A 51 10.53 3.23 -12.20
CA GLY A 51 9.80 4.47 -12.46
C GLY A 51 8.32 4.25 -12.85
N GLY A 52 7.87 2.99 -12.92
CA GLY A 52 6.46 2.66 -13.13
C GLY A 52 5.63 2.80 -11.86
N LYS A 53 4.35 3.17 -11.97
CA LYS A 53 3.43 3.29 -10.82
C LYS A 53 3.35 2.00 -9.99
N ASP A 54 3.54 0.86 -10.63
CA ASP A 54 3.46 -0.45 -9.97
C ASP A 54 4.67 -0.69 -9.05
N SER A 55 5.85 -0.22 -9.46
CA SER A 55 7.06 -0.26 -8.61
C SER A 55 6.97 0.72 -7.43
N TRP A 56 6.30 1.85 -7.60
CA TRP A 56 6.01 2.80 -6.51
C TRP A 56 4.97 2.27 -5.52
N THR A 57 3.94 1.60 -6.02
CA THR A 57 2.88 1.04 -5.19
C THR A 57 3.42 -0.07 -4.29
N LEU A 58 4.42 -0.82 -4.74
CA LEU A 58 5.05 -1.89 -3.95
C LEU A 58 5.97 -1.33 -2.85
N LEU A 59 6.52 -0.12 -3.01
CA LEU A 59 7.30 0.59 -1.98
C LEU A 59 6.41 1.25 -0.92
N ASP A 60 5.24 1.76 -1.31
CA ASP A 60 4.26 2.40 -0.41
C ASP A 60 3.40 1.39 0.38
N LEU A 61 3.53 0.10 0.03
CA LEU A 61 2.80 -1.00 0.64
C LEU A 61 3.40 -1.39 1.98
#